data_AF-A0A526YDG7-F1
#
_entry.id   AF-A0A526YDG7-F1
#
_cell.length_a   1.000
_cell.length_b   1.000
_cell.length_c   1.000
_cell.angle_alpha   90.00
_cell.angle_beta   90.00
_cell.angle_gamma   90.00
#
_symmetry.space_group_name_H-M   'P 1'
#
loop_
_entity.id
_entity.type
_entity.pdbx_description
1 polymer ?
#
loop_
_entity_poly.entity_id
_entity_poly.type
_entity_poly.pdbx_seq_one_letter_code
_entity_poly.pdbx_strand_id
1 'polypeptide(L)'
;VESTGTGGGMKLFCQGVGENTADFTNASRAIKDSELKTCKANGVTPVEIKVGFDGIVLANSKAGTVVDLTKEQVFKALAKNVAVDGKVVPNPYKNWSDVDASLPATKIEVLGPPPTSGTRDAFVELVMDAACQEEV
;
A
#
# COMPACT_ATOMS: atom_id res chain seq x y z
N VAL A 1 9.39 -9.73 19.96
CA VAL A 1 9.07 -8.90 18.79
C VAL A 1 8.91 -9.81 17.59
N GLU A 2 7.74 -9.81 16.96
CA GLU A 2 7.40 -10.68 15.81
C GLU A 2 6.96 -9.80 14.63
N SER A 3 7.38 -10.15 13.40
CA SER A 3 7.08 -9.36 12.19
C SER A 3 6.00 -10.03 11.35
N THR A 4 4.75 -9.62 11.56
CA THR A 4 3.57 -10.25 10.93
C THR A 4 2.77 -9.31 10.01
N GLY A 5 3.26 -8.08 9.82
CA GLY A 5 2.56 -7.02 9.08
C GLY A 5 1.36 -6.47 9.85
N THR A 6 0.82 -5.32 9.43
CA THR A 6 -0.26 -4.64 10.17
C THR A 6 -1.49 -5.51 10.39
N GLY A 7 -2.01 -6.16 9.34
CA GLY A 7 -3.19 -7.02 9.47
C GLY A 7 -2.94 -8.26 10.32
N GLY A 8 -1.78 -8.89 10.18
CA GLY A 8 -1.39 -10.06 10.99
C GLY A 8 -1.21 -9.69 12.46
N GLY A 9 -0.51 -8.59 12.72
CA GLY A 9 -0.28 -8.05 14.06
C GLY A 9 -1.58 -7.68 14.77
N MET A 10 -2.50 -6.99 14.08
CA MET A 10 -3.83 -6.69 14.61
C MET A 10 -4.63 -7.96 14.92
N LYS A 11 -4.57 -8.99 14.06
CA LYS A 11 -5.23 -10.27 14.30
C LYS A 11 -4.69 -10.95 15.56
N LEU A 12 -3.38 -10.97 15.77
CA LEU A 12 -2.74 -11.57 16.95
C LEU A 12 -3.04 -10.77 18.22
N PHE A 13 -2.92 -9.46 18.14
CA PHE A 13 -3.18 -8.53 19.24
C PHE A 13 -4.65 -8.62 19.72
N CYS A 14 -5.61 -8.67 18.81
CA CYS A 14 -7.01 -8.78 19.16
C CYS A 14 -7.44 -10.21 19.61
N GLN A 15 -6.55 -11.17 19.83
CA GLN A 15 -6.93 -12.54 20.27
C GLN A 15 -7.41 -12.59 21.71
N GLY A 16 -7.03 -11.63 22.55
CA GLY A 16 -7.45 -11.58 23.95
C GLY A 16 -6.44 -10.86 24.82
N VAL A 17 -6.56 -11.08 26.13
CA VAL A 17 -5.64 -10.56 27.14
C VAL A 17 -4.98 -11.73 27.89
N GLY A 18 -3.71 -11.59 28.23
CA GLY A 18 -2.96 -12.59 28.99
C GLY A 18 -1.56 -12.84 28.43
N GLU A 19 -0.82 -13.73 29.09
CA GLU A 19 0.61 -13.98 28.82
C GLU A 19 0.90 -14.50 27.40
N ASN A 20 -0.10 -15.07 26.73
CA ASN A 20 0.02 -15.64 25.39
C ASN A 20 -0.39 -14.67 24.26
N THR A 21 -0.72 -13.42 24.60
CA THR A 21 -1.19 -12.40 23.64
C THR A 21 -0.28 -11.19 23.66
N ALA A 22 -0.18 -10.48 22.53
CA ALA A 22 0.69 -9.31 22.43
C ALA A 22 0.12 -8.12 23.24
N ASP A 23 0.97 -7.45 24.03
CA ASP A 23 0.58 -6.23 24.76
C ASP A 23 0.52 -4.99 23.86
N PHE A 24 1.30 -4.99 22.79
CA PHE A 24 1.39 -3.89 21.83
C PHE A 24 1.44 -4.44 20.41
N THR A 25 0.80 -3.73 19.49
CA THR A 25 0.91 -3.97 18.05
C THR A 25 1.21 -2.67 17.34
N ASN A 26 2.17 -2.70 16.42
CA ASN A 26 2.52 -1.55 15.61
C ASN A 26 1.84 -1.67 14.25
N ALA A 27 1.35 -0.55 13.72
CA ALA A 27 0.57 -0.50 12.50
C ALA A 27 0.90 0.76 11.70
N SER A 28 1.00 0.62 10.37
CA SER A 28 1.23 1.74 9.46
C SER A 28 -0.05 2.52 9.13
N ARG A 29 -1.18 2.19 9.76
CA ARG A 29 -2.50 2.83 9.59
C ARG A 29 -3.31 2.74 10.88
N ALA A 30 -4.36 3.54 10.98
CA ALA A 30 -5.35 3.45 12.06
C ALA A 30 -6.01 2.06 12.12
N ILE A 31 -6.51 1.70 13.30
CA ILE A 31 -7.29 0.47 13.50
C ILE A 31 -8.59 0.54 12.69
N LYS A 32 -8.93 -0.52 11.96
CA LYS A 32 -10.21 -0.60 11.23
C LYS A 32 -11.35 -0.91 12.20
N ASP A 33 -12.56 -0.46 11.87
CA ASP A 33 -13.77 -0.75 12.67
C ASP A 33 -13.98 -2.26 12.88
N SER A 34 -13.66 -3.07 11.86
CA SER A 34 -13.74 -4.53 11.95
C SER A 34 -12.74 -5.11 12.95
N GLU A 35 -11.52 -4.59 12.99
CA GLU A 35 -10.47 -4.99 13.95
C GLU A 35 -10.84 -4.56 15.36
N LEU A 36 -11.34 -3.33 15.53
CA LEU A 36 -11.81 -2.82 16.83
C LEU A 36 -12.96 -3.67 17.38
N LYS A 37 -13.89 -4.10 16.52
CA LYS A 37 -14.98 -4.99 16.90
C LYS A 37 -14.46 -6.34 17.40
N THR A 38 -13.48 -6.93 16.71
CA THR A 38 -12.85 -8.18 17.14
C THR A 38 -12.13 -8.02 18.47
N CYS A 39 -11.34 -6.95 18.63
CA CYS A 39 -10.66 -6.63 19.89
C CYS A 39 -11.66 -6.55 21.06
N LYS A 40 -12.73 -5.76 20.91
CA LYS A 40 -13.78 -5.62 21.94
C LYS A 40 -14.46 -6.95 22.28
N ALA A 41 -14.77 -7.76 21.27
CA ALA A 41 -15.39 -9.07 21.47
C ALA A 41 -14.50 -10.02 22.29
N ASN A 42 -13.18 -9.85 22.22
CA ASN A 42 -12.19 -10.66 22.94
C ASN A 42 -11.67 -9.97 24.22
N GLY A 43 -12.35 -8.92 24.70
CA GLY A 43 -11.99 -8.22 25.94
C GLY A 43 -10.78 -7.28 25.82
N VAL A 44 -10.26 -7.06 24.61
CA VAL A 44 -9.16 -6.13 24.35
C VAL A 44 -9.73 -4.72 24.17
N THR A 45 -9.25 -3.76 24.96
CA THR A 45 -9.62 -2.34 24.85
C THR A 45 -8.41 -1.55 24.34
N PRO A 46 -8.19 -1.48 23.01
CA PRO A 46 -7.03 -0.81 22.46
C PRO A 46 -7.04 0.69 22.73
N VAL A 47 -5.85 1.24 22.97
CA VAL A 47 -5.60 2.68 22.95
C VAL A 47 -4.68 2.98 21.78
N GLU A 48 -5.13 3.85 20.88
CA GLU A 48 -4.33 4.25 19.72
C GLU A 48 -3.37 5.37 20.10
N ILE A 49 -2.09 5.19 19.81
CA ILE A 49 -1.04 6.17 20.06
C ILE A 49 -0.24 6.37 18.77
N LYS A 50 -0.17 7.61 18.29
CA LYS A 50 0.67 7.97 17.14
C LYS A 50 2.13 8.00 17.57
N VAL A 51 2.91 7.04 17.09
CA VAL A 51 4.34 6.89 17.42
C VAL A 51 5.26 7.64 16.44
N GLY A 52 4.79 7.94 15.24
CA GLY A 52 5.57 8.64 14.22
C GLY A 52 4.84 8.73 12.88
N PHE A 53 5.55 9.24 11.88
CA PHE A 53 5.12 9.22 10.48
C PHE A 53 5.99 8.25 9.71
N ASP A 54 5.34 7.42 8.90
CA ASP A 54 6.00 6.51 7.96
C ASP A 54 5.96 7.12 6.55
N GLY A 55 6.96 6.83 5.74
CA GLY A 55 7.12 7.38 4.40
C GLY A 55 7.41 6.27 3.40
N ILE A 56 6.67 6.27 2.29
CA ILE A 56 6.99 5.42 1.15
C ILE A 56 7.82 6.23 0.16
N VAL A 57 8.94 5.65 -0.26
CA VAL A 57 9.80 6.22 -1.31
C VAL A 57 9.82 5.31 -2.52
N LEU A 58 9.75 5.90 -3.70
CA LEU A 58 10.13 5.22 -4.94
C LEU A 58 11.65 5.35 -5.07
N ALA A 59 12.33 4.21 -5.06
CA ALA A 59 13.78 4.17 -5.19
C ALA A 59 14.17 3.61 -6.56
N ASN A 60 15.15 4.26 -7.19
CA ASN A 60 15.76 3.79 -8.42
C ASN A 60 17.15 3.19 -8.15
N SER A 61 17.60 2.29 -9.02
CA SER A 61 18.98 1.79 -8.98
C SER A 61 19.97 2.92 -9.25
N LYS A 62 21.05 3.00 -8.48
CA LYS A 62 22.15 3.96 -8.68
C LYS A 62 22.85 3.81 -10.04
N ALA A 63 22.84 2.61 -10.61
CA ALA A 63 23.43 2.32 -11.92
C ALA A 63 22.42 2.45 -13.06
N GLY A 64 21.13 2.65 -12.74
CA GLY A 64 20.08 2.84 -13.74
C GLY A 64 19.90 4.30 -14.11
N THR A 65 19.19 4.54 -15.21
CA THR A 65 18.70 5.89 -15.55
C THR A 65 17.81 6.39 -14.43
N VAL A 66 18.08 7.60 -13.93
CA VAL A 66 17.20 8.26 -12.95
C VAL A 66 15.89 8.57 -13.66
N VAL A 67 14.80 8.12 -13.07
CA VAL A 67 13.45 8.37 -13.57
C VAL A 67 12.75 9.23 -12.53
N ASP A 68 12.19 10.35 -12.95
CA ASP A 68 11.27 11.14 -12.15
C ASP A 68 9.85 10.73 -12.53
N LEU A 69 9.06 10.32 -11.55
CA LEU A 69 7.75 9.72 -11.78
C LEU A 69 6.67 10.52 -11.07
N THR A 70 5.63 10.87 -11.82
CA THR A 70 4.39 11.41 -11.24
C THR A 70 3.52 10.27 -10.69
N LYS A 71 2.61 10.59 -9.77
CA LYS A 71 1.65 9.60 -9.24
C LYS A 71 0.75 9.04 -10.36
N GLU A 72 0.36 9.87 -11.31
CA GLU A 72 -0.41 9.47 -12.50
C GLU A 72 0.36 8.44 -13.35
N GLN A 73 1.65 8.69 -13.63
CA GLN A 73 2.50 7.75 -14.36
C GLN A 73 2.63 6.41 -13.62
N VAL A 74 2.76 6.45 -12.29
CA VAL A 74 2.79 5.24 -11.45
C VAL A 74 1.45 4.49 -11.50
N PHE A 75 0.32 5.21 -11.41
CA PHE A 75 -1.00 4.63 -11.52
C PHE A 75 -1.19 3.95 -12.87
N LYS A 76 -0.92 4.65 -13.97
CA LYS A 76 -0.99 4.11 -15.33
C LYS A 76 -0.08 2.92 -15.54
N ALA A 77 1.09 2.87 -14.90
CA ALA A 77 1.99 1.73 -15.00
C ALA A 77 1.49 0.48 -14.23
N LEU A 78 0.80 0.66 -13.10
CA LEU A 78 0.51 -0.41 -12.15
C LEU A 78 -0.96 -0.85 -12.09
N ALA A 79 -1.90 0.02 -12.46
CA ALA A 79 -3.32 -0.25 -12.35
C ALA A 79 -3.75 -1.37 -13.29
N LYS A 80 -4.74 -2.18 -12.88
CA LYS A 80 -5.28 -3.25 -13.73
C LYS A 80 -6.06 -2.70 -14.94
N ASN A 81 -6.77 -1.59 -14.73
CA ASN A 81 -7.52 -0.87 -15.74
C ASN A 81 -7.20 0.63 -15.62
N VAL A 82 -7.26 1.35 -16.73
CA VAL A 82 -6.95 2.77 -16.84
C VAL A 82 -7.94 3.46 -17.77
N ALA A 83 -8.08 4.78 -17.67
CA ALA A 83 -8.84 5.57 -18.61
C ALA A 83 -8.00 5.89 -19.86
N VAL A 84 -8.47 5.45 -21.03
CA VAL A 84 -7.89 5.80 -22.34
C VAL A 84 -9.00 6.34 -23.21
N ASP A 85 -8.81 7.56 -23.73
CA ASP A 85 -9.80 8.25 -24.56
C ASP A 85 -11.21 8.28 -23.94
N GLY A 86 -11.27 8.53 -22.62
CA GLY A 86 -12.51 8.60 -21.84
C GLY A 86 -13.18 7.25 -21.57
N LYS A 87 -12.51 6.12 -21.83
CA LYS A 87 -13.03 4.78 -21.56
C LYS A 87 -12.11 4.01 -20.63
N VAL A 88 -12.71 3.32 -19.64
CA VAL A 88 -11.98 2.40 -18.79
C VAL A 88 -11.71 1.11 -19.56
N VAL A 89 -10.44 0.79 -19.76
CA VAL A 89 -9.97 -0.40 -20.50
C VAL A 89 -8.94 -1.18 -19.69
N PRO A 90 -8.74 -2.49 -19.97
CA PRO A 90 -7.59 -3.22 -19.43
C PRO A 90 -6.29 -2.48 -19.77
N ASN A 91 -5.37 -2.39 -18.79
CA ASN A 91 -4.17 -1.59 -18.93
C ASN A 91 -3.34 -1.99 -20.17
N PRO A 92 -3.22 -1.10 -21.18
CA PRO A 92 -2.52 -1.42 -22.42
C PRO A 92 -1.01 -1.16 -22.33
N TYR A 93 -0.54 -0.44 -21.32
CA TYR A 93 0.84 0.01 -21.20
C TYR A 93 1.74 -1.14 -20.74
N LYS A 94 2.76 -1.48 -21.55
CA LYS A 94 3.68 -2.60 -21.28
C LYS A 94 5.10 -2.14 -20.98
N ASN A 95 5.48 -0.98 -21.48
CA ASN A 95 6.75 -0.31 -21.22
C ASN A 95 6.51 1.06 -20.58
N TRP A 96 7.50 1.58 -19.86
CA TRP A 96 7.40 2.91 -19.27
C TRP A 96 7.20 4.00 -20.34
N SER A 97 7.82 3.84 -21.51
CA SER A 97 7.61 4.72 -22.66
C SER A 97 6.19 4.72 -23.23
N ASP A 98 5.38 3.69 -22.95
CA ASP A 98 3.98 3.64 -23.38
C ASP A 98 3.11 4.54 -22.48
N VAL A 99 3.54 4.77 -21.23
CA VAL A 99 2.88 5.66 -20.27
C VAL A 99 3.21 7.12 -20.59
N ASP A 100 4.48 7.41 -20.84
CA ASP A 100 4.96 8.74 -21.19
C ASP A 100 6.27 8.63 -21.99
N ALA A 101 6.37 9.35 -23.10
CA ALA A 101 7.51 9.26 -24.02
C ALA A 101 8.85 9.75 -23.42
N SER A 102 8.83 10.48 -22.31
CA SER A 102 10.02 10.90 -21.57
C SER A 102 10.62 9.77 -20.71
N LEU A 103 9.88 8.68 -20.50
CA LEU A 103 10.30 7.55 -19.69
C LEU A 103 11.04 6.49 -20.53
N PRO A 104 11.89 5.64 -19.91
CA PRO A 104 12.69 4.67 -20.65
C PRO A 104 11.84 3.62 -21.38
N ALA A 105 12.32 3.14 -22.54
CA ALA A 105 11.71 2.03 -23.29
C ALA A 105 11.99 0.66 -22.64
N THR A 106 11.73 0.55 -21.33
CA THR A 106 11.92 -0.67 -20.54
C THR A 106 10.55 -1.24 -20.16
N LYS A 107 10.44 -2.56 -20.21
CA LYS A 107 9.23 -3.29 -19.81
C LYS A 107 8.88 -3.01 -18.36
N ILE A 108 7.60 -2.80 -18.08
CA ILE A 108 7.07 -2.68 -16.73
C ILE A 108 6.94 -4.09 -16.14
N GLU A 109 7.60 -4.32 -15.01
CA GLU A 109 7.46 -5.55 -14.22
C GLU A 109 7.16 -5.18 -12.78
N VAL A 110 6.10 -5.77 -12.23
CA VAL A 110 5.58 -5.42 -10.90
C VAL A 110 5.76 -6.60 -9.96
N LEU A 111 6.60 -6.42 -8.95
CA LEU A 111 6.80 -7.36 -7.85
C LEU A 111 6.33 -6.69 -6.58
N GLY A 112 5.14 -7.05 -6.12
CA GLY A 112 4.51 -6.44 -4.96
C GLY A 112 4.56 -7.34 -3.72
N PRO A 113 4.62 -6.77 -2.51
CA PRO A 113 4.41 -7.53 -1.28
C PRO A 113 2.98 -8.12 -1.24
N PRO A 114 2.74 -9.17 -0.43
CA PRO A 114 1.45 -9.84 -0.37
C PRO A 114 0.34 -8.90 0.14
N PRO A 115 -0.95 -9.25 -0.07
CA PRO A 115 -2.09 -8.44 0.38
C PRO A 115 -2.15 -8.11 1.88
N THR A 116 -1.35 -8.77 2.71
CA THR A 116 -1.26 -8.54 4.17
C THR A 116 -0.23 -7.51 4.57
N SER A 117 0.55 -6.97 3.63
CA SER A 117 1.60 -5.99 3.90
C SER A 117 1.05 -4.59 4.15
N GLY A 118 1.47 -3.96 5.25
CA GLY A 118 1.13 -2.56 5.55
C GLY A 118 1.68 -1.58 4.51
N THR A 119 2.86 -1.86 3.92
CA THR A 119 3.41 -1.06 2.81
C THR A 119 2.51 -1.11 1.58
N ARG A 120 1.88 -2.26 1.30
CA ARG A 120 0.93 -2.38 0.19
C ARG A 120 -0.33 -1.56 0.46
N ASP A 121 -0.89 -1.69 1.67
CA ASP A 121 -2.08 -0.92 2.06
C ASP A 121 -1.83 0.58 1.91
N ALA A 122 -0.72 1.08 2.47
CA ALA A 122 -0.35 2.49 2.37
C ALA A 122 -0.04 2.93 0.92
N PHE A 123 0.60 2.10 0.10
CA PHE A 123 0.86 2.43 -1.31
C PHE A 123 -0.45 2.54 -2.11
N VAL A 124 -1.40 1.62 -1.90
CA VAL A 124 -2.70 1.67 -2.58
C VAL A 124 -3.46 2.93 -2.19
N GLU A 125 -3.57 3.21 -0.89
CA GLU A 125 -4.32 4.38 -0.39
C GLU A 125 -3.68 5.72 -0.81
N LEU A 126 -2.37 5.88 -0.58
CA LEU A 126 -1.70 7.18 -0.74
C LEU A 126 -1.28 7.51 -2.17
N VAL A 127 -1.11 6.49 -3.02
CA VAL A 127 -0.63 6.64 -4.40
C VAL A 127 -1.71 6.24 -5.40
N MET A 128 -2.21 5.00 -5.32
CA MET A 128 -3.09 4.46 -6.37
C MET A 128 -4.48 5.10 -6.33
N ASP A 129 -5.11 5.15 -5.16
CA ASP A 129 -6.46 5.72 -5.02
C ASP A 129 -6.43 7.24 -5.22
N ALA A 130 -5.41 7.92 -4.71
CA ALA A 130 -5.22 9.35 -4.91
C ALA A 130 -5.07 9.72 -6.40
N ALA A 131 -4.24 8.99 -7.15
CA ALA A 131 -4.07 9.23 -8.59
C ALA A 131 -5.32 8.88 -9.40
N CYS A 132 -6.06 7.83 -9.01
CA CYS A 132 -7.32 7.46 -9.65
C CYS A 132 -8.37 8.57 -9.57
N GLN A 133 -8.45 9.26 -8.43
CA GLN A 133 -9.38 10.38 -8.24
C GLN A 133 -9.00 11.63 -9.05
N GLU A 134 -7.74 11.77 -9.47
CA GLU A 134 -7.30 12.88 -10.31
C GLU A 134 -7.61 12.65 -11.81
N GLU A 135 -7.85 11.40 -12.23
CA GLU A 135 -8.18 11.04 -13.62
C GLU A 135 -9.69 11.05 -13.96
N VAL A 136 -10.57 11.15 -12.95
CA VAL A 136 -12.05 11.11 -13.07
C VAL A 136 -12.66 12.47 -12.77
#